data_AF-A0A832F4J1-F1
#
_entry.id   AF-A0A832F4J1-F1
#
_cell.length_a   1.000
_cell.length_b   1.000
_cell.length_c   1.000
_cell.angle_alpha   90.00
_cell.angle_beta   90.00
_cell.angle_gamma   90.00
#
_symmetry.space_group_name_H-M   'P 1'
#
loop_
_entity.id
_entity.type
_entity.pdbx_description
1 polymer ?
#
loop_
_entity_poly.entity_id
_entity_poly.type
_entity_poly.pdbx_seq_one_letter_code
_entity_poly.pdbx_strand_id
1 'polypeptide(L)'
;MRRLLPILIALTTLVALYRLLRIVQSYEPGAEEGNSYREAGLGTIAVRLGRSRIAVRSGGELLWSAVCDRVDLRRRPGGDITDVDAADFSGLHEGVLYRANRPEAMFSARAGTYDRFARQLRVEGDIQVRIPPNDHIRAEGLIWSQADDTVQFPKGADALFGTDHIVAPILFFSPRVRRVECPQGAQGTVGGYPVQASALFWDLGKGMVDMPGRVWGNRGAYDYSAEGVHLELKPKVVFRANKGRLLFRIEGGV
;
A
#
# COMPACT_ATOMS: atom_id res chain seq x y z
N MET A 1 6.56 -39.39 -18.22
CA MET A 1 5.34 -38.57 -17.99
C MET A 1 5.59 -37.09 -17.62
N ARG A 2 6.81 -36.52 -17.74
CA ARG A 2 7.09 -35.10 -17.36
C ARG A 2 7.07 -34.07 -18.51
N ARG A 3 6.76 -34.47 -19.75
CA ARG A 3 6.78 -33.58 -20.93
C ARG A 3 5.40 -33.15 -21.46
N LEU A 4 4.30 -33.63 -20.87
CA LEU A 4 2.94 -33.34 -21.35
C LEU A 4 2.25 -32.18 -20.62
N LEU A 5 2.75 -31.78 -19.45
CA LEU A 5 2.15 -30.72 -18.63
C LEU A 5 2.19 -29.31 -19.29
N PRO A 6 3.29 -28.88 -19.96
CA PRO A 6 3.33 -27.57 -20.61
C PRO A 6 2.38 -27.52 -21.82
N ILE A 7 2.22 -28.64 -22.53
CA ILE A 7 1.32 -28.78 -23.68
C ILE A 7 -0.14 -28.68 -23.23
N LEU A 8 -0.48 -29.29 -22.10
CA LEU A 8 -1.83 -29.21 -21.51
C LEU A 8 -2.21 -27.79 -21.08
N ILE A 9 -1.27 -27.02 -20.52
CA ILE A 9 -1.48 -25.61 -20.13
C ILE A 9 -1.61 -24.70 -21.36
N ALA A 10 -0.79 -24.93 -22.39
CA ALA A 10 -0.92 -24.20 -23.65
C ALA A 10 -2.27 -24.49 -24.34
N LEU A 11 -2.72 -25.74 -24.33
CA LEU A 11 -4.00 -26.14 -24.91
C LEU A 11 -5.20 -25.52 -24.18
N THR A 12 -5.20 -25.50 -22.85
CA THR A 12 -6.29 -24.87 -22.07
C THR A 12 -6.33 -23.35 -22.28
N THR A 13 -5.17 -22.71 -22.41
CA THR A 13 -5.07 -21.27 -22.71
C THR A 13 -5.59 -20.96 -24.12
N LEU A 14 -5.26 -21.79 -25.11
CA LEU A 14 -5.76 -21.68 -26.49
C LEU A 14 -7.27 -21.93 -26.59
N VAL A 15 -7.81 -22.89 -25.83
CA VAL A 15 -9.25 -23.16 -25.78
C VAL A 15 -10.01 -22.00 -25.13
N ALA A 16 -9.45 -21.37 -24.10
CA ALA A 16 -10.05 -20.18 -23.46
C ALA A 16 -10.04 -18.97 -24.40
N LEU A 17 -8.93 -18.72 -25.10
CA LEU A 17 -8.82 -17.68 -26.14
C LEU A 17 -9.76 -17.93 -27.32
N TYR A 18 -9.87 -19.19 -27.79
CA TYR A 18 -10.79 -19.56 -28.87
C TYR A 18 -12.26 -19.37 -28.47
N ARG A 19 -12.64 -19.69 -27.23
CA ARG A 19 -13.99 -19.44 -26.72
C ARG A 19 -14.29 -17.95 -26.62
N LEU A 20 -13.35 -17.14 -26.15
CA LEU A 20 -13.47 -15.68 -26.14
C LEU A 20 -13.64 -15.12 -27.56
N LEU A 21 -12.83 -15.61 -28.51
CA LEU A 21 -12.93 -15.21 -29.92
C LEU A 21 -14.28 -15.58 -30.53
N ARG A 22 -14.81 -16.77 -30.22
CA ARG A 22 -16.15 -17.20 -30.67
C ARG A 22 -17.28 -16.35 -30.08
N ILE A 23 -17.19 -15.96 -28.80
CA ILE A 23 -18.18 -15.09 -28.15
C ILE A 23 -18.20 -13.71 -28.81
N VAL A 24 -17.01 -13.18 -29.14
CA VAL A 24 -16.87 -11.91 -29.87
C VAL A 24 -17.38 -12.03 -31.31
N GLN A 25 -17.15 -13.16 -31.99
CA GLN A 25 -17.65 -13.40 -33.35
C GLN A 25 -19.15 -13.69 -33.42
N SER A 26 -19.76 -14.22 -32.35
CA SER A 26 -21.22 -14.40 -32.25
C SER A 26 -21.96 -13.12 -31.88
N TYR A 27 -21.25 -12.01 -31.65
CA TYR A 27 -21.85 -10.71 -31.39
C TYR A 27 -22.17 -10.03 -32.74
N GLU A 28 -23.27 -10.43 -33.37
CA GLU A 28 -23.90 -9.67 -34.46
C GLU A 28 -24.68 -8.49 -33.86
N PRO A 29 -24.35 -7.22 -34.20
CA PRO A 29 -25.15 -6.09 -33.75
C PRO A 29 -26.39 -6.01 -34.65
N GLY A 30 -27.53 -6.48 -34.14
CA GLY A 30 -28.81 -6.39 -34.83
C GLY A 30 -29.97 -6.10 -33.88
N ALA A 31 -30.52 -4.88 -34.02
CA ALA A 31 -31.78 -4.33 -33.48
C ALA A 31 -31.81 -4.08 -31.96
N GLU A 32 -31.95 -2.84 -31.46
CA GLU A 32 -32.95 -1.84 -31.85
C GLU A 32 -32.39 -0.43 -32.13
N GLU A 33 -33.08 0.25 -33.06
CA GLU A 33 -32.80 1.56 -33.66
C GLU A 33 -33.04 2.74 -32.71
N GLY A 34 -32.17 3.75 -32.79
CA GLY A 34 -32.33 5.00 -32.06
C GLY A 34 -31.25 6.05 -32.29
N ASN A 35 -31.06 6.45 -33.57
CA ASN A 35 -30.41 7.68 -34.04
C ASN A 35 -28.89 7.93 -33.89
N SER A 36 -28.30 8.13 -35.07
CA SER A 36 -27.07 8.85 -35.40
C SER A 36 -25.73 8.18 -35.07
N TYR A 37 -25.35 7.30 -35.99
CA TYR A 37 -23.97 7.02 -36.36
C TYR A 37 -23.28 8.35 -36.78
N ARG A 38 -22.50 8.94 -35.88
CA ARG A 38 -21.41 9.85 -36.21
C ARG A 38 -20.12 9.13 -35.87
N GLU A 39 -19.14 9.21 -36.76
CA GLU A 39 -17.75 8.82 -36.53
C GLU A 39 -17.24 9.45 -35.23
N ALA A 40 -17.33 8.70 -34.14
CA ALA A 40 -16.70 9.00 -32.86
C ALA A 40 -15.99 7.71 -32.46
N GLY A 41 -14.66 7.79 -32.35
CA GLY A 41 -13.76 6.65 -32.18
C GLY A 41 -14.26 5.66 -31.14
N LEU A 42 -14.01 4.37 -31.42
CA LEU A 42 -14.30 3.23 -30.54
C LEU A 42 -14.16 3.63 -29.07
N GLY A 43 -15.30 3.76 -28.39
CA GLY A 43 -15.38 4.18 -27.00
C GLY A 43 -14.54 3.28 -26.08
N THR A 44 -14.27 3.77 -24.87
CA THR A 44 -13.57 3.01 -23.84
C THR A 44 -14.28 1.68 -23.60
N ILE A 45 -13.68 0.56 -24.02
CA ILE A 45 -14.17 -0.79 -23.74
C ILE A 45 -13.80 -1.11 -22.29
N ALA A 46 -14.80 -1.28 -21.43
CA ALA A 46 -14.61 -1.73 -20.06
C ALA A 46 -14.92 -3.22 -19.94
N VAL A 47 -13.94 -4.02 -19.54
CA VAL A 47 -14.16 -5.45 -19.24
C VAL A 47 -14.38 -5.59 -17.74
N ARG A 48 -15.54 -6.14 -17.36
CA ARG A 48 -15.88 -6.45 -15.97
C ARG A 48 -15.64 -7.93 -15.68
N LEU A 49 -14.84 -8.24 -14.67
CA LEU A 49 -14.71 -9.59 -14.15
C LEU A 49 -15.23 -9.63 -12.71
N GLY A 50 -16.04 -10.64 -12.40
CA GLY A 50 -16.48 -10.93 -11.03
C GLY A 50 -15.42 -11.73 -10.27
N ARG A 51 -15.45 -11.66 -8.94
CA ARG A 51 -14.58 -12.34 -7.96
C ARG A 51 -13.39 -13.08 -8.58
N SER A 52 -12.29 -12.37 -8.80
CA SER A 52 -11.13 -12.88 -9.53
C SER A 52 -9.86 -12.68 -8.72
N ARG A 53 -8.92 -13.62 -8.86
CA ARG A 53 -7.55 -13.43 -8.36
C ARG A 53 -6.74 -12.70 -9.42
N ILE A 54 -6.26 -11.51 -9.07
CA ILE A 54 -5.41 -10.69 -9.92
C ILE A 54 -3.97 -10.80 -9.42
N ALA A 55 -3.02 -10.85 -10.35
CA ALA A 55 -1.59 -10.87 -10.07
C ALA A 55 -0.87 -9.96 -11.05
N VAL A 56 -0.06 -9.03 -10.53
CA VAL A 56 0.74 -8.12 -11.35
C VAL A 56 2.21 -8.55 -11.30
N ARG A 57 2.80 -8.66 -12.49
CA ARG A 57 4.20 -9.05 -12.68
C ARG A 57 4.98 -8.00 -13.45
N SER A 58 6.27 -7.88 -13.18
CA SER A 58 7.21 -7.03 -13.92
C SER A 58 8.55 -7.75 -14.03
N GLY A 59 9.09 -7.86 -15.25
CA GLY A 59 10.37 -8.56 -15.47
C GLY A 59 10.37 -10.02 -15.00
N GLY A 60 9.21 -10.68 -14.99
CA GLY A 60 9.04 -12.05 -14.49
C GLY A 60 8.76 -12.14 -12.97
N GLU A 61 9.02 -11.08 -12.21
CA GLU A 61 8.76 -11.04 -10.77
C GLU A 61 7.30 -10.74 -10.47
N LEU A 62 6.72 -11.50 -9.53
CA LEU A 62 5.44 -11.19 -8.92
C LEU A 62 5.62 -10.01 -7.96
N LEU A 63 4.82 -8.96 -8.16
CA LEU A 63 4.88 -7.74 -7.36
C LEU A 63 3.79 -7.72 -6.30
N TRP A 64 2.56 -8.01 -6.72
CA TRP A 64 1.43 -8.12 -5.83
C TRP A 64 0.36 -9.04 -6.43
N SER A 65 -0.48 -9.57 -5.56
CA SER A 65 -1.70 -10.27 -5.96
C SER A 65 -2.82 -10.00 -4.96
N ALA A 66 -4.07 -10.08 -5.40
CA ALA A 66 -5.22 -9.95 -4.51
C ALA A 66 -6.43 -10.71 -5.10
N VAL A 67 -7.38 -11.06 -4.24
CA VAL A 67 -8.73 -11.44 -4.65
C VAL A 67 -9.56 -10.15 -4.68
N CYS A 68 -10.18 -9.82 -5.80
CA CYS A 68 -11.09 -8.67 -5.90
C CYS A 68 -12.50 -9.12 -6.22
N ASP A 69 -13.51 -8.52 -5.59
CA ASP A 69 -14.92 -8.79 -5.89
C ASP A 69 -15.30 -8.35 -7.31
N ARG A 70 -14.70 -7.25 -7.77
CA ARG A 70 -14.87 -6.73 -9.12
C ARG A 70 -13.58 -6.10 -9.62
N VAL A 71 -13.29 -6.31 -10.90
CA VAL A 71 -12.30 -5.53 -11.65
C VAL A 71 -12.95 -4.96 -12.90
N ASP A 72 -12.71 -3.68 -13.15
CA ASP A 72 -13.06 -2.98 -14.39
C ASP A 72 -11.75 -2.55 -15.07
N LEU A 73 -11.47 -3.12 -16.24
CA LEU A 73 -10.30 -2.75 -17.04
C LEU A 73 -10.63 -1.53 -17.89
N ARG A 74 -9.77 -0.52 -17.86
CA ARG A 74 -9.87 0.66 -18.72
C ARG A 74 -8.87 0.53 -19.86
N ARG A 75 -9.31 0.91 -21.04
CA ARG A 75 -8.51 0.92 -22.26
C ARG A 75 -8.10 2.35 -22.58
N ARG A 76 -6.90 2.50 -23.12
CA ARG A 76 -6.45 3.75 -23.73
C ARG A 76 -7.36 4.14 -24.91
N PRO A 77 -7.85 5.39 -24.97
CA PRO A 77 -8.51 5.91 -26.17
C PRO A 77 -7.61 5.80 -27.40
N GLY A 78 -8.08 5.11 -28.45
CA GLY A 78 -7.34 4.92 -29.71
C GLY A 78 -6.19 3.90 -29.68
N GLY A 79 -5.95 3.18 -28.57
CA GLY A 79 -5.00 2.06 -28.50
C GLY A 79 -5.55 0.78 -29.13
N ASP A 80 -4.88 -0.37 -29.04
CA ASP A 80 -5.48 -1.67 -29.42
C ASP A 80 -6.42 -2.21 -28.30
N ILE A 81 -7.25 -3.22 -28.57
CA ILE A 81 -8.14 -3.86 -27.56
C ILE A 81 -7.35 -4.49 -26.40
N THR A 82 -6.06 -4.76 -26.61
CA THR A 82 -5.14 -5.30 -25.60
C THR A 82 -4.43 -4.22 -24.77
N ASP A 83 -4.58 -2.93 -25.12
CA ASP A 83 -3.95 -1.80 -24.44
C ASP A 83 -4.76 -1.32 -23.23
N VAL A 84 -4.72 -2.12 -22.15
CA VAL A 84 -5.23 -1.73 -20.84
C VAL A 84 -4.27 -0.70 -20.20
N ASP A 85 -4.79 0.48 -19.87
CA ASP A 85 -4.03 1.58 -19.25
C ASP A 85 -4.12 1.57 -17.72
N ALA A 86 -5.33 1.32 -17.22
CA ALA A 86 -5.64 1.25 -15.81
C ALA A 86 -6.60 0.11 -15.51
N ALA A 87 -6.58 -0.34 -14.26
CA ALA A 87 -7.55 -1.29 -13.73
C ALA A 87 -8.11 -0.77 -12.41
N ASP A 88 -9.43 -0.67 -12.33
CA ASP A 88 -10.15 -0.32 -11.12
C ASP A 88 -10.64 -1.58 -10.43
N PHE A 89 -10.45 -1.67 -9.12
CA PHE A 89 -10.78 -2.83 -8.29
C PHE A 89 -11.76 -2.42 -7.19
N SER A 90 -12.67 -3.33 -6.85
CA SER A 90 -13.54 -3.21 -5.68
C SER A 90 -13.48 -4.48 -4.83
N GLY A 91 -13.48 -4.30 -3.51
CA GLY A 91 -13.38 -5.37 -2.52
C GLY A 91 -12.08 -6.14 -2.66
N LEU A 92 -10.95 -5.52 -2.32
CA LEU A 92 -9.64 -6.15 -2.35
C LEU A 92 -9.40 -6.94 -1.05
N HIS A 93 -9.34 -8.25 -1.19
CA HIS A 93 -9.17 -9.22 -0.12
C HIS A 93 -7.91 -10.06 -0.36
N GLU A 94 -7.35 -10.61 0.71
CA GLU A 94 -6.18 -11.51 0.63
C GLU A 94 -5.04 -10.93 -0.23
N GLY A 95 -4.87 -9.62 -0.19
CA GLY A 95 -3.81 -8.93 -0.90
C GLY A 95 -2.47 -9.37 -0.35
N VAL A 96 -1.50 -9.61 -1.23
CA VAL A 96 -0.12 -9.95 -0.88
C VAL A 96 0.80 -9.09 -1.72
N LEU A 97 1.71 -8.38 -1.06
CA LEU A 97 2.86 -7.72 -1.67
C LEU A 97 4.04 -8.68 -1.64
N TYR A 98 4.76 -8.76 -2.74
CA TYR A 98 5.89 -9.66 -2.92
C TYR A 98 7.19 -8.88 -3.17
N ARG A 99 8.29 -9.44 -2.70
CA ARG A 99 9.65 -9.04 -3.06
C ARG A 99 10.43 -10.24 -3.53
N ALA A 100 11.08 -10.14 -4.69
CA ALA A 100 11.84 -11.25 -5.27
C ALA A 100 11.05 -12.56 -5.24
N ASN A 101 9.75 -12.48 -5.57
CA ASN A 101 8.77 -13.57 -5.52
C ASN A 101 8.48 -14.17 -4.12
N ARG A 102 8.88 -13.52 -3.02
CA ARG A 102 8.54 -13.93 -1.65
C ARG A 102 7.47 -12.99 -1.05
N PRO A 103 6.45 -13.52 -0.37
CA PRO A 103 5.48 -12.69 0.35
C PRO A 103 6.18 -11.84 1.41
N GLU A 104 5.87 -10.54 1.43
CA GLU A 104 6.47 -9.59 2.39
C GLU A 104 5.42 -8.90 3.25
N ALA A 105 4.26 -8.59 2.67
CA ALA A 105 3.16 -7.97 3.40
C ALA A 105 1.82 -8.48 2.87
N MET A 106 0.82 -8.47 3.74
CA MET A 106 -0.56 -8.72 3.37
C MET A 106 -1.35 -7.42 3.43
N PHE A 107 -2.33 -7.25 2.56
CA PHE A 107 -3.20 -6.09 2.60
C PHE A 107 -4.66 -6.44 2.27
N SER A 108 -5.56 -5.59 2.74
CA SER A 108 -6.96 -5.54 2.29
C SER A 108 -7.37 -4.09 2.14
N ALA A 109 -8.27 -3.81 1.20
CA ALA A 109 -8.77 -2.47 0.93
C ALA A 109 -10.17 -2.53 0.30
N ARG A 110 -10.95 -1.46 0.43
CA ARG A 110 -12.28 -1.39 -0.18
C ARG A 110 -12.22 -1.21 -1.69
N ALA A 111 -11.30 -0.40 -2.19
CA ALA A 111 -11.14 -0.12 -3.61
C ALA A 111 -9.68 0.16 -3.96
N GLY A 112 -9.36 0.08 -5.24
CA GLY A 112 -8.08 0.57 -5.73
C GLY A 112 -8.04 0.76 -7.23
N THR A 113 -7.04 1.49 -7.70
CA THR A 113 -6.74 1.73 -9.11
C THR A 113 -5.27 1.42 -9.32
N TYR A 114 -4.98 0.54 -10.28
CA TYR A 114 -3.63 0.32 -10.76
C TYR A 114 -3.45 1.05 -12.08
N ASP A 115 -2.51 2.00 -12.12
CA ASP A 115 -2.08 2.69 -13.33
C ASP A 115 -0.78 2.07 -13.83
N ARG A 116 -0.82 1.49 -15.03
CA ARG A 116 0.32 0.79 -15.62
C ARG A 116 1.46 1.73 -16.01
N PHE A 117 1.17 2.96 -16.44
CA PHE A 117 2.17 3.93 -16.88
C PHE A 117 2.87 4.58 -15.70
N ALA A 118 2.09 4.99 -14.70
CA ALA A 118 2.63 5.47 -13.43
C ALA A 118 3.31 4.35 -12.63
N ARG A 119 3.01 3.07 -12.95
CA ARG A 119 3.42 1.89 -12.17
C ARG A 119 3.05 2.03 -10.71
N GLN A 120 1.84 2.55 -10.47
CA GLN A 120 1.33 2.91 -9.15
C GLN A 120 0.04 2.15 -8.87
N LEU A 121 -0.04 1.57 -7.66
CA LEU A 121 -1.29 1.09 -7.08
C LEU A 121 -1.76 2.12 -6.07
N ARG A 122 -2.94 2.69 -6.30
CA ARG A 122 -3.65 3.53 -5.35
C ARG A 122 -4.77 2.71 -4.76
N VAL A 123 -4.87 2.63 -3.45
CA VAL A 123 -5.92 1.91 -2.74
C VAL A 123 -6.56 2.84 -1.74
N GLU A 124 -7.87 2.70 -1.57
CA GLU A 124 -8.68 3.55 -0.72
C GLU A 124 -9.69 2.74 0.07
N GLY A 125 -10.00 3.25 1.27
CA GLY A 125 -11.01 2.73 2.19
C GLY A 125 -10.51 1.56 3.03
N ASP A 126 -10.50 1.78 4.35
CA ASP A 126 -10.27 0.79 5.41
C ASP A 126 -9.06 -0.11 5.16
N ILE A 127 -7.94 0.51 4.81
CA ILE A 127 -6.73 -0.20 4.43
C ILE A 127 -6.12 -0.81 5.67
N GLN A 128 -5.87 -2.10 5.59
CA GLN A 128 -5.13 -2.84 6.60
C GLN A 128 -3.93 -3.47 5.93
N VAL A 129 -2.74 -3.16 6.42
CA VAL A 129 -1.49 -3.77 5.98
C VAL A 129 -0.90 -4.54 7.15
N ARG A 130 -0.55 -5.81 6.94
CA ARG A 130 0.13 -6.65 7.93
C ARG A 130 1.48 -7.05 7.39
N ILE A 131 2.53 -6.78 8.16
CA ILE A 131 3.91 -7.08 7.77
C ILE A 131 4.49 -7.99 8.87
N PRO A 132 4.84 -9.24 8.55
CA PRO A 132 5.46 -10.13 9.52
C PRO A 132 6.77 -9.55 10.10
N PRO A 133 7.09 -9.85 11.37
CA PRO A 133 6.34 -10.75 12.25
C PRO A 133 5.08 -10.13 12.87
N ASN A 134 5.10 -8.86 13.29
CA ASN A 134 4.05 -8.28 14.15
C ASN A 134 3.68 -6.82 13.79
N ASP A 135 4.01 -6.34 12.60
CA ASP A 135 3.73 -4.95 12.23
C ASP A 135 2.36 -4.85 11.56
N HIS A 136 1.59 -3.83 11.92
CA HIS A 136 0.24 -3.59 11.42
C HIS A 136 0.03 -2.11 11.14
N ILE A 137 -0.51 -1.77 9.97
CA ILE A 137 -0.80 -0.39 9.59
C ILE A 137 -2.27 -0.30 9.18
N ARG A 138 -2.97 0.70 9.73
CA ARG A 138 -4.33 1.09 9.33
C ARG A 138 -4.29 2.47 8.71
N ALA A 139 -4.98 2.65 7.59
CA ALA A 139 -5.05 3.94 6.91
C ALA A 139 -6.32 4.04 6.05
N GLU A 140 -6.68 5.26 5.66
CA GLU A 140 -7.78 5.50 4.71
C GLU A 140 -7.33 5.41 3.24
N GLY A 141 -6.04 5.63 2.99
CA GLY A 141 -5.47 5.72 1.65
C GLY A 141 -4.03 5.24 1.62
N LEU A 142 -3.66 4.50 0.57
CA LEU A 142 -2.31 4.02 0.32
C LEU A 142 -1.96 4.22 -1.14
N ILE A 143 -0.75 4.73 -1.38
CA ILE A 143 -0.14 4.80 -2.71
C ILE A 143 1.13 3.98 -2.66
N TRP A 144 1.18 2.93 -3.47
CA TRP A 144 2.38 2.15 -3.69
C TRP A 144 2.95 2.48 -5.06
N SER A 145 4.19 2.98 -5.08
CA SER A 145 4.96 3.23 -6.30
C SER A 145 5.97 2.11 -6.50
N GLN A 146 5.89 1.42 -7.63
CA GLN A 146 6.88 0.39 -7.96
C GLN A 146 8.26 0.99 -8.23
N ALA A 147 8.32 2.21 -8.76
CA ALA A 147 9.59 2.86 -9.08
C ALA A 147 10.36 3.27 -7.81
N ASP A 148 9.63 3.73 -6.79
CA ASP A 148 10.22 4.34 -5.60
C ASP A 148 10.31 3.38 -4.41
N ASP A 149 9.75 2.16 -4.55
CA ASP A 149 9.71 1.12 -3.51
C ASP A 149 9.27 1.68 -2.13
N THR A 150 8.30 2.60 -2.22
CA THR A 150 7.79 3.39 -1.11
C THR A 150 6.28 3.28 -1.11
N VAL A 151 5.75 3.00 0.08
CA VAL A 151 4.34 3.02 0.41
C VAL A 151 4.05 4.34 1.09
N GLN A 152 3.13 5.12 0.55
CA GLN A 152 2.73 6.40 1.09
C GLN A 152 1.32 6.29 1.65
N PHE A 153 1.11 6.87 2.83
CA PHE A 153 -0.18 7.00 3.48
C PHE A 153 -0.54 8.50 3.58
N PRO A 154 -1.07 9.09 2.49
CA PRO A 154 -1.23 10.54 2.38
C PRO A 154 -2.39 11.10 3.22
N LYS A 155 -3.30 10.23 3.69
CA LYS A 155 -4.42 10.58 4.60
C LYS A 155 -4.13 10.15 6.05
N GLY A 156 -2.86 9.92 6.34
CA GLY A 156 -2.40 9.45 7.63
C GLY A 156 -2.51 7.96 7.81
N ALA A 157 -1.85 7.49 8.87
CA ALA A 157 -1.78 6.10 9.25
C ALA A 157 -1.70 5.96 10.77
N ASP A 158 -2.33 4.90 11.26
CA ASP A 158 -2.17 4.34 12.59
C ASP A 158 -1.36 3.05 12.44
N ALA A 159 -0.11 3.07 12.90
CA ALA A 159 0.87 2.02 12.68
C ALA A 159 1.39 1.44 14.00
N LEU A 160 1.40 0.13 14.10
CA LEU A 160 2.04 -0.66 15.14
C LEU A 160 3.27 -1.33 14.53
N PHE A 161 4.45 -1.06 15.10
CA PHE A 161 5.72 -1.69 14.72
C PHE A 161 6.28 -2.45 15.93
N GLY A 162 6.13 -3.77 15.95
CA GLY A 162 6.36 -4.57 17.14
C GLY A 162 5.46 -4.15 18.32
N THR A 163 6.03 -3.53 19.34
CA THR A 163 5.31 -3.03 20.53
C THR A 163 5.05 -1.53 20.51
N ASP A 164 5.64 -0.83 19.54
CA ASP A 164 5.60 0.62 19.45
C ASP A 164 4.50 1.05 18.50
N HIS A 165 3.87 2.18 18.81
CA HIS A 165 2.68 2.66 18.14
C HIS A 165 2.92 4.08 17.65
N ILE A 166 2.58 4.37 16.40
CA ILE A 166 2.73 5.68 15.80
C ILE A 166 1.48 6.01 15.00
N VAL A 167 0.89 7.16 15.30
CA VAL A 167 -0.14 7.81 14.50
C VAL A 167 0.49 9.04 13.86
N ALA A 168 0.35 9.18 12.55
CA ALA A 168 0.87 10.31 11.81
C ALA A 168 -0.13 10.77 10.72
N PRO A 169 -0.24 12.09 10.47
CA PRO A 169 -1.10 12.62 9.40
C PRO A 169 -0.57 12.30 8.00
N ILE A 170 0.74 12.06 7.87
CA ILE A 170 1.36 11.51 6.66
C ILE A 170 2.44 10.53 7.12
N LEU A 171 2.43 9.33 6.56
CA LEU A 171 3.43 8.30 6.81
C LEU A 171 3.98 7.77 5.48
N PHE A 172 5.31 7.69 5.40
CA PHE A 172 6.03 6.99 4.35
C PHE A 172 6.64 5.73 4.95
N PHE A 173 6.48 4.62 4.26
CA PHE A 173 7.08 3.36 4.64
C PHE A 173 7.82 2.77 3.44
N SER A 174 9.11 2.51 3.59
CA SER A 174 9.86 1.71 2.63
C SER A 174 10.01 0.30 3.19
N PRO A 175 9.34 -0.72 2.61
CA PRO A 175 9.53 -2.10 3.02
C PRO A 175 10.99 -2.57 2.81
N ARG A 176 11.72 -1.98 1.85
CA ARG A 176 13.07 -2.42 1.46
C ARG A 176 14.12 -2.14 2.48
N VAL A 177 14.18 -0.90 2.92
CA VAL A 177 15.13 -0.47 3.96
C VAL A 177 14.51 -0.52 5.34
N ARG A 178 13.23 -0.94 5.45
CA ARG A 178 12.42 -0.93 6.66
C ARG A 178 12.49 0.42 7.38
N ARG A 179 12.17 1.47 6.62
CA ARG A 179 12.19 2.85 7.12
C ARG A 179 10.78 3.41 7.18
N VAL A 180 10.48 4.09 8.28
CA VAL A 180 9.27 4.87 8.49
C VAL A 180 9.65 6.33 8.56
N GLU A 181 8.92 7.19 7.84
CA GLU A 181 9.12 8.63 7.89
C GLU A 181 7.78 9.33 8.05
N CYS A 182 7.70 10.21 9.05
CA CYS A 182 6.53 11.02 9.39
C CYS A 182 6.95 12.49 9.38
N PRO A 183 7.04 13.14 8.21
CA PRO A 183 7.61 14.48 8.09
C PRO A 183 6.70 15.60 8.62
N GLN A 184 5.41 15.31 8.81
CA GLN A 184 4.42 16.26 9.35
C GLN A 184 4.00 15.93 10.78
N GLY A 185 4.93 15.33 11.52
CA GLY A 185 4.75 14.95 12.90
C GLY A 185 4.21 13.54 13.09
N ALA A 186 4.38 13.08 14.31
CA ALA A 186 3.97 11.76 14.77
C ALA A 186 3.63 11.83 16.25
N GLN A 187 2.68 11.00 16.68
CA GLN A 187 2.37 10.80 18.08
C GLN A 187 2.19 9.32 18.39
N GLY A 188 2.47 8.90 19.61
CA GLY A 188 2.27 7.52 20.04
C GLY A 188 3.32 7.10 21.05
N THR A 189 3.86 5.89 20.89
CA THR A 189 4.82 5.28 21.82
C THR A 189 6.01 4.72 21.05
N VAL A 190 7.23 5.07 21.45
CA VAL A 190 8.49 4.57 20.86
C VAL A 190 9.43 4.08 21.96
N GLY A 191 9.87 2.83 21.89
CA GLY A 191 10.68 2.20 22.95
C GLY A 191 9.98 2.22 24.32
N GLY A 192 8.64 2.22 24.34
CA GLY A 192 7.82 2.37 25.55
C GLY A 192 7.69 3.80 26.09
N TYR A 193 8.19 4.83 25.39
CA TYR A 193 8.04 6.23 25.77
C TYR A 193 6.91 6.88 24.97
N PRO A 194 5.90 7.50 25.62
CA PRO A 194 4.89 8.29 24.93
C PRO A 194 5.55 9.53 24.32
N VAL A 195 5.44 9.71 23.01
CA VAL A 195 6.07 10.80 22.25
C VAL A 195 5.04 11.55 21.40
N GLN A 196 5.23 12.85 21.29
CA GLN A 196 4.65 13.70 20.27
C GLN A 196 5.79 14.51 19.66
N ALA A 197 6.03 14.32 18.36
CA ALA A 197 7.18 14.86 17.65
C ALA A 197 6.73 15.65 16.43
N SER A 198 7.48 16.70 16.11
CA SER A 198 7.26 17.54 14.91
C SER A 198 7.61 16.79 13.62
N ALA A 199 8.53 15.83 13.71
CA ALA A 199 8.83 14.85 12.67
C ALA A 199 9.41 13.59 13.33
N LEU A 200 9.28 12.44 12.65
CA LEU A 200 9.87 11.18 13.09
C LEU A 200 10.44 10.42 11.90
N PHE A 201 11.67 9.93 12.05
CA PHE A 201 12.36 9.07 11.10
C PHE A 201 12.80 7.83 11.86
N TRP A 202 12.40 6.67 11.39
CA TRP A 202 12.70 5.41 12.08
C TRP A 202 13.28 4.40 11.09
N ASP A 203 14.53 4.04 11.31
CA ASP A 203 15.16 2.87 10.72
C ASP A 203 14.89 1.64 11.59
N LEU A 204 13.84 0.88 11.25
CA LEU A 204 13.44 -0.33 11.99
C LEU A 204 14.52 -1.43 11.91
N GLY A 205 15.26 -1.47 10.81
CA GLY A 205 16.34 -2.43 10.60
C GLY A 205 17.49 -2.22 11.59
N LYS A 206 17.87 -0.96 11.80
CA LYS A 206 18.92 -0.57 12.76
C LYS A 206 18.40 -0.33 14.17
N GLY A 207 17.09 -0.22 14.34
CA GLY A 207 16.47 0.14 15.63
C GLY A 207 16.85 1.57 16.04
N MET A 208 16.90 2.51 15.09
CA MET A 208 17.23 3.91 15.37
C MET A 208 16.04 4.80 15.08
N VAL A 209 15.73 5.71 16.00
CA VAL A 209 14.65 6.69 15.85
C VAL A 209 15.21 8.09 16.02
N ASP A 210 15.03 8.90 14.99
CA ASP A 210 15.38 10.31 14.95
C ASP A 210 14.10 11.14 14.94
N MET A 211 13.96 12.02 15.91
CA MET A 211 12.85 12.96 16.02
C MET A 211 13.43 14.38 16.03
N PRO A 212 13.65 14.99 14.86
CA PRO A 212 14.16 16.35 14.79
C PRO A 212 13.07 17.37 15.15
N GLY A 213 13.50 18.48 15.75
CA GLY A 213 12.60 19.54 16.19
C GLY A 213 11.94 19.20 17.52
N ARG A 214 10.85 19.92 17.83
CA ARG A 214 10.23 19.80 19.15
C ARG A 214 9.63 18.40 19.34
N VAL A 215 10.03 17.76 20.44
CA VAL A 215 9.52 16.49 20.94
C VAL A 215 9.05 16.71 22.36
N TRP A 216 7.87 16.20 22.71
CA TRP A 216 7.37 16.22 24.06
C TRP A 216 6.58 14.96 24.38
N GLY A 217 6.37 14.72 25.67
CA GLY A 217 5.58 13.59 26.13
C GLY A 217 5.40 13.62 27.64
N ASN A 218 4.52 12.76 28.13
CA ASN A 218 4.28 12.53 29.54
C ASN A 218 4.55 11.06 29.86
N ARG A 219 5.26 10.81 30.96
CA ARG A 219 5.43 9.46 31.52
C ARG A 219 5.17 9.48 33.02
N GLY A 220 3.93 9.18 33.41
CA GLY A 220 3.53 9.21 34.81
C GLY A 220 3.55 10.64 35.34
N ALA A 221 4.35 10.92 36.38
CA ALA A 221 4.48 12.25 36.96
C ALA A 221 5.47 13.18 36.22
N TYR A 222 6.03 12.73 35.10
CA TYR A 222 7.10 13.46 34.40
C TYR A 222 6.64 13.94 33.02
N ASP A 223 6.64 15.25 32.83
CA ASP A 223 6.59 15.88 31.51
C ASP A 223 8.01 16.15 31.01
N TYR A 224 8.24 15.88 29.72
CA TYR A 224 9.51 16.18 29.09
C TYR A 224 9.30 16.90 27.78
N SER A 225 10.22 17.81 27.46
CA SER A 225 10.30 18.51 26.18
C SER A 225 11.75 18.64 25.75
N ALA A 226 12.02 18.33 24.48
CA ALA A 226 13.32 18.43 23.85
C ALA A 226 13.20 19.10 22.46
N GLU A 227 14.30 19.70 21.99
CA GLU A 227 14.41 20.27 20.64
C GLU A 227 14.85 19.25 19.58
N GLY A 228 15.07 18.01 20.02
CA GLY A 228 15.33 16.86 19.16
C GLY A 228 15.73 15.66 20.01
N VAL A 229 15.34 14.47 19.56
CA VAL A 229 15.62 13.20 20.23
C VAL A 229 16.18 12.20 19.24
N HIS A 230 17.27 11.54 19.62
CA HIS A 230 17.82 10.37 18.96
C HIS A 230 17.73 9.17 19.91
N LEU A 231 17.14 8.07 19.45
CA LEU A 231 16.99 6.82 20.19
C LEU A 231 17.68 5.68 19.46
N GLU A 232 18.54 4.96 20.18
CA GLU A 232 19.01 3.64 19.77
C GLU A 232 18.25 2.60 20.59
N LEU A 233 17.43 1.75 19.96
CA LEU A 233 16.51 0.80 20.62
C LEU A 233 17.14 -0.59 20.87
N LYS A 234 18.28 -0.90 20.25
CA LYS A 234 18.99 -2.19 20.40
C LYS A 234 20.48 -1.96 20.73
N PRO A 235 21.09 -2.71 21.66
CA PRO A 235 20.55 -3.72 22.59
C PRO A 235 19.98 -3.14 23.89
N LYS A 236 20.05 -1.82 24.08
CA LYS A 236 19.49 -1.08 25.22
C LYS A 236 18.94 0.23 24.67
N VAL A 237 17.77 0.67 25.16
CA VAL A 237 17.22 1.97 24.76
C VAL A 237 18.14 3.08 25.30
N VAL A 238 18.87 3.76 24.40
CA VAL A 238 19.69 4.92 24.73
C VAL A 238 18.98 6.17 24.24
N PHE A 239 18.49 6.98 25.18
CA PHE A 239 17.84 8.26 24.89
C PHE A 239 18.88 9.38 24.87
N ARG A 240 19.11 10.00 23.71
CA ARG A 240 19.98 11.18 23.55
C ARG A 240 19.16 12.35 23.07
N ALA A 241 19.02 13.39 23.90
CA ALA A 241 18.37 14.64 23.51
C ALA A 241 19.42 15.74 23.34
N ASN A 242 19.34 16.48 22.23
CA ASN A 242 20.33 17.50 21.88
C ASN A 242 20.19 18.80 22.68
N LYS A 243 19.05 18.99 23.34
CA LYS A 243 18.72 20.01 24.36
C LYS A 243 17.27 19.76 24.81
N GLY A 244 17.03 19.74 26.11
CA GLY A 244 15.68 19.53 26.65
C GLY A 244 15.59 20.00 28.09
N ARG A 245 14.41 20.49 28.46
CA ARG A 245 14.10 20.87 29.83
C ARG A 245 13.25 19.73 30.38
N LEU A 246 13.76 19.00 31.37
CA LEU A 246 12.89 18.25 32.28
C LEU A 246 12.09 19.31 33.04
N LEU A 247 10.84 19.54 32.63
CA LEU A 247 9.96 20.46 33.31
C LEU A 247 9.32 19.68 34.47
N PHE A 248 9.97 19.71 35.63
CA PHE A 248 9.34 19.32 36.87
C PHE A 248 8.40 20.43 37.35
N ARG A 249 7.16 20.11 37.75
CA ARG A 249 6.29 20.93 38.62
C ARG A 249 4.94 20.21 38.83
N ILE A 250 4.26 20.14 39.96
CA ILE A 250 4.43 20.54 41.38
C ILE A 250 3.69 19.45 42.19
N GLU A 251 4.27 18.94 43.28
CA GLU A 251 3.49 18.30 44.34
C GLU A 251 2.59 19.36 44.99
N GLY A 252 1.31 19.37 44.63
CA GLY A 252 0.29 20.18 45.27
C GLY A 252 -0.49 19.34 46.26
N GLY A 253 0.07 19.14 47.45
CA GLY A 253 -0.73 18.79 48.62
C GLY A 253 -1.48 20.02 49.11
N VAL A 254 -2.81 19.95 49.09
CA VAL A 254 -3.73 20.24 50.21
C VAL A 254 -4.92 19.31 50.04
#